data_AF-A0A401LYD5-F1
#
_entry.id   AF-A0A401LYD5-F1
#
_cell.length_a   1.000
_cell.length_b   1.000
_cell.length_c   1.000
_cell.angle_alpha   90.00
_cell.angle_beta   90.00
_cell.angle_gamma   90.00
#
_symmetry.space_group_name_H-M   'P 1'
#
loop_
_entity.id
_entity.type
_entity.pdbx_description
1 polymer ?
#
loop_
_entity_poly.entity_id
_entity_poly.type
_entity_poly.pdbx_seq_one_letter_code
_entity_poly.pdbx_strand_id
1 'polypeptide(L)'
;MDYQAEYFKVHGQQSRFAMLADNVKQPFNEYLGVLLNFGIIGLLVLAAIIFLLFYCYKQNVTNEKRIALYVLISIGIFSLFSYPFTYPFTWIITFLSVFVIAKEYIKDFLAVEWRRNVIGVLVLGCSIIGVYKLVERIQAELEWGKISKLALCGSYNKALPSYEKLKTSFVDNPYFLYNYAAVLSENKQYEESLEVALQCRQYWADYDLELLIGEIYQSLKKKEQAEMYYNKAALMCPSRFLPFYKLFYLYKENEDEEGMIEMAKLIIDKHVKIETSSILMMKREMKRELIRIERGK
;
A
#
# COMPACT_ATOMS: atom_id res chain seq x y z
N MET A 1 -4.23 -6.96 -3.08
CA MET A 1 -4.84 -7.02 -4.43
C MET A 1 -5.09 -8.43 -4.96
N ASP A 2 -4.44 -9.47 -4.44
CA ASP A 2 -4.59 -10.85 -4.95
C ASP A 2 -6.03 -11.38 -4.96
N TYR A 3 -6.78 -11.15 -3.87
CA TYR A 3 -8.21 -11.53 -3.82
C TYR A 3 -9.05 -10.86 -4.92
N GLN A 4 -8.73 -9.61 -5.26
CA GLN A 4 -9.41 -8.90 -6.34
C GLN A 4 -9.05 -9.49 -7.71
N ALA A 5 -7.77 -9.83 -7.92
CA ALA A 5 -7.34 -10.49 -9.14
C ALA A 5 -8.02 -11.87 -9.32
N GLU A 6 -8.10 -12.68 -8.25
CA GLU A 6 -8.77 -13.97 -8.29
C GLU A 6 -10.29 -13.83 -8.55
N TYR A 7 -10.94 -12.82 -7.96
CA TYR A 7 -12.34 -12.53 -8.24
C TYR A 7 -12.58 -12.26 -9.74
N PHE A 8 -11.76 -11.42 -10.37
CA PHE A 8 -11.89 -11.11 -11.79
C PHE A 8 -11.41 -12.21 -12.73
N LYS A 9 -10.56 -13.13 -12.24
CA LYS A 9 -10.20 -14.34 -12.97
C LYS A 9 -11.41 -15.25 -13.18
N VAL A 10 -12.27 -15.37 -12.16
CA VAL A 10 -13.47 -16.22 -12.21
C VAL A 10 -14.64 -15.52 -12.91
N HIS A 11 -14.87 -14.24 -12.64
CA HIS A 11 -16.06 -13.51 -13.09
C HIS A 11 -15.83 -12.68 -14.37
N GLY A 12 -14.58 -12.56 -14.81
CA GLY A 12 -14.18 -11.82 -16.00
C GLY A 12 -14.33 -10.29 -15.87
N GLN A 13 -13.86 -9.59 -16.91
CA GLN A 13 -13.89 -8.12 -16.98
C GLN A 13 -15.29 -7.55 -17.28
N GLN A 14 -16.28 -8.40 -17.57
CA GLN A 14 -17.67 -7.98 -17.81
C GLN A 14 -18.45 -7.74 -16.51
N SER A 15 -17.88 -8.13 -15.36
CA SER A 15 -18.47 -7.82 -14.06
C SER A 15 -18.68 -6.31 -13.90
N ARG A 16 -19.83 -5.91 -13.37
CA ARG A 16 -20.14 -4.50 -13.07
C ARG A 16 -19.09 -3.83 -12.18
N PHE A 17 -18.32 -4.62 -11.42
CA PHE A 17 -17.27 -4.12 -10.54
C PHE A 17 -15.95 -3.81 -11.26
N ALA A 18 -15.74 -4.29 -12.48
CA ALA A 18 -14.48 -4.12 -13.22
C ALA A 18 -14.11 -2.65 -13.43
N MET A 19 -15.12 -1.78 -13.61
CA MET A 19 -14.94 -0.34 -13.78
C MET A 19 -14.73 0.40 -12.44
N LEU A 20 -15.12 -0.20 -11.31
CA LEU A 20 -14.99 0.39 -9.98
C LEU A 20 -13.71 -0.06 -9.28
N ALA A 21 -13.27 -1.29 -9.53
CA ALA A 21 -12.05 -1.86 -9.01
C ALA A 21 -10.83 -1.00 -9.35
N ASP A 22 -10.03 -0.72 -8.33
CA ASP A 22 -8.78 0.00 -8.44
C ASP A 22 -7.79 -0.56 -7.42
N ASN A 23 -6.61 0.02 -7.35
CA ASN A 23 -5.54 -0.40 -6.46
C ASN A 23 -5.82 0.01 -5.00
N VAL A 24 -6.68 -0.75 -4.32
CA VAL A 24 -7.12 -0.47 -2.95
C VAL A 24 -6.09 -1.00 -1.94
N LYS A 25 -5.50 -0.08 -1.17
CA LYS A 25 -4.50 -0.40 -0.14
C LYS A 25 -5.09 -0.69 1.23
N GLN A 26 -6.21 -0.04 1.55
CA GLN A 26 -6.90 -0.21 2.84
C GLN A 26 -8.41 0.01 2.66
N PRO A 27 -9.25 -0.65 3.47
CA PRO A 27 -10.68 -0.40 3.46
C PRO A 27 -10.97 1.05 3.85
N PHE A 28 -11.97 1.66 3.22
CA PHE A 28 -12.47 2.98 3.59
C PHE A 28 -13.38 2.92 4.83
N ASN A 29 -12.92 2.20 5.86
CA ASN A 29 -13.61 1.91 7.11
C ASN A 29 -12.63 1.24 8.09
N GLU A 30 -12.34 1.88 9.23
CA GLU A 30 -11.37 1.36 10.21
C GLU A 30 -11.85 0.06 10.87
N TYR A 31 -13.16 -0.13 11.04
CA TYR A 31 -13.72 -1.35 11.64
C TYR A 31 -13.55 -2.57 10.73
N LEU A 32 -13.73 -2.38 9.42
CA LEU A 32 -13.35 -3.40 8.43
C LEU A 32 -11.84 -3.65 8.46
N GLY A 33 -11.03 -2.61 8.65
CA GLY A 33 -9.60 -2.74 8.86
C GLY A 33 -9.26 -3.63 10.06
N VAL A 34 -9.92 -3.43 11.20
CA VAL A 34 -9.76 -4.28 12.40
C VAL A 34 -10.19 -5.71 12.11
N LEU A 35 -11.32 -5.92 11.44
CA LEU A 35 -11.82 -7.25 11.10
C LEU A 35 -10.87 -7.99 10.15
N LEU A 36 -10.31 -7.32 9.15
CA LEU A 36 -9.39 -7.96 8.19
C LEU A 36 -8.04 -8.31 8.82
N ASN A 37 -7.53 -7.48 9.74
CA ASN A 37 -6.23 -7.70 10.36
C ASN A 37 -6.28 -8.64 11.58
N PHE A 38 -7.35 -8.56 12.38
CA PHE A 38 -7.45 -9.24 13.68
C PHE A 38 -8.66 -10.17 13.80
N GLY A 39 -9.45 -10.31 12.74
CA GLY A 39 -10.65 -11.13 12.72
C GLY A 39 -11.73 -10.64 13.70
N ILE A 40 -12.65 -11.56 14.01
CA ILE A 40 -13.74 -11.30 14.97
C ILE A 40 -13.21 -10.96 16.37
N ILE A 41 -12.04 -11.50 16.75
CA ILE A 41 -11.41 -11.25 18.05
C ILE A 41 -11.07 -9.76 18.19
N GLY A 42 -10.52 -9.13 17.13
CA GLY A 42 -10.23 -7.70 17.13
C GLY A 42 -11.48 -6.84 17.37
N LEU A 43 -12.61 -7.20 16.73
CA LEU A 43 -13.88 -6.50 16.95
C LEU A 43 -14.40 -6.66 18.37
N LEU A 44 -14.27 -7.86 18.97
CA LEU A 44 -14.67 -8.11 20.35
C LEU A 44 -13.84 -7.30 21.35
N VAL A 45 -12.51 -7.22 21.15
CA VAL A 45 -11.62 -6.39 21.97
C VAL A 45 -12.00 -4.91 21.86
N LEU A 46 -12.26 -4.42 20.65
CA LEU A 46 -12.69 -3.04 20.43
C LEU A 46 -14.03 -2.75 21.13
N ALA A 47 -15.00 -3.66 21.03
CA ALA A 47 -16.28 -3.54 21.72
C ALA A 47 -16.13 -3.53 23.25
N ALA A 48 -15.23 -4.37 23.79
CA ALA A 48 -14.92 -4.38 25.22
C ALA A 48 -14.29 -3.06 25.68
N ILE A 49 -13.37 -2.47 24.90
CA ILE A 49 -12.79 -1.16 25.20
C ILE A 49 -13.87 -0.08 25.23
N ILE A 50 -14.75 -0.04 24.22
CA ILE A 50 -15.86 0.93 24.15
C ILE A 50 -16.79 0.77 25.36
N PHE A 51 -17.12 -0.47 25.72
CA PHE A 51 -17.94 -0.77 26.90
C PHE A 51 -17.28 -0.27 28.20
N LEU A 52 -15.99 -0.55 28.39
CA LEU A 52 -15.22 -0.10 29.56
C LEU A 52 -15.17 1.43 29.64
N LEU A 53 -14.94 2.12 28.52
CA LEU A 53 -14.94 3.58 28.48
C LEU A 53 -16.31 4.15 28.88
N PHE A 54 -17.40 3.54 28.38
CA PHE A 54 -18.74 3.95 28.73
C PHE A 54 -19.08 3.67 30.20
N TYR A 55 -18.61 2.55 30.76
CA TYR A 55 -18.72 2.23 32.17
C TYR A 55 -17.99 3.28 33.04
N CYS A 56 -16.74 3.61 32.71
CA CYS A 56 -15.96 4.65 33.40
C CYS A 56 -16.60 6.04 33.30
N TYR A 57 -17.19 6.36 32.15
CA TYR A 57 -17.94 7.61 31.94
C TYR A 57 -19.17 7.69 32.86
N LYS A 58 -19.96 6.61 32.94
CA LYS A 58 -21.22 6.59 33.71
C LYS A 58 -21.04 6.69 35.22
N GLN A 59 -19.91 6.20 35.75
CA GLN A 59 -19.65 6.21 37.18
C GLN A 59 -19.53 7.63 37.77
N ASN A 60 -18.95 8.57 37.03
CA ASN A 60 -18.86 9.96 37.46
C ASN A 60 -18.86 10.90 36.26
N VAL A 61 -20.01 11.51 35.98
CA VAL A 61 -20.21 12.35 34.80
C VAL A 61 -19.76 13.79 35.10
N THR A 62 -18.74 14.25 34.36
CA THR A 62 -18.26 15.64 34.40
C THR A 62 -18.34 16.28 33.01
N ASN A 63 -18.29 17.61 32.94
CA ASN A 63 -18.26 18.33 31.65
C ASN A 63 -17.05 17.93 30.80
N GLU A 64 -15.88 17.73 31.43
CA GLU A 64 -14.66 17.27 30.73
C GLU A 64 -14.86 15.89 30.10
N LYS A 65 -15.39 14.92 30.87
CA LYS A 65 -15.65 13.57 30.36
C LYS A 65 -16.73 13.57 29.27
N ARG A 66 -17.71 14.47 29.35
CA ARG A 66 -18.73 14.65 28.30
C ARG A 66 -18.10 15.15 27.00
N ILE A 67 -17.21 16.14 27.06
CA ILE A 67 -16.47 16.62 25.89
C ILE A 67 -15.62 15.50 25.30
N ALA A 68 -14.86 14.77 26.13
CA ALA A 68 -14.05 13.65 25.69
C ALA A 68 -14.89 12.54 25.02
N LEU A 69 -16.07 12.22 25.56
CA LEU A 69 -16.98 11.25 24.96
C LEU A 69 -17.48 11.73 23.58
N TYR A 70 -17.86 13.00 23.43
CA TYR A 70 -18.31 13.55 22.14
C TYR A 70 -17.20 13.53 21.09
N VAL A 71 -15.96 13.80 21.50
CA VAL A 71 -14.79 13.67 20.62
C VAL A 71 -14.63 12.22 20.15
N LEU A 72 -14.70 11.24 21.06
CA LEU A 72 -14.59 9.82 20.71
C LEU A 72 -15.73 9.34 19.80
N ILE A 73 -16.97 9.79 20.05
CA ILE A 73 -18.12 9.48 19.19
C ILE A 73 -17.91 10.07 17.79
N SER A 74 -17.45 11.31 17.70
CA SER A 74 -17.15 11.96 16.41
C SER A 74 -16.08 11.19 15.63
N ILE A 75 -14.98 10.80 16.29
CA ILE A 75 -13.93 9.97 15.69
C ILE A 75 -14.50 8.61 15.27
N GLY A 76 -15.30 7.96 16.12
CA GLY A 76 -15.92 6.67 15.81
C GLY A 76 -16.83 6.71 14.58
N ILE A 77 -17.67 7.75 14.46
CA ILE A 77 -18.51 7.95 13.27
C ILE A 77 -17.63 8.22 12.04
N PHE A 78 -16.60 9.06 12.17
CA PHE A 78 -15.69 9.36 11.07
C PHE A 78 -14.92 8.11 10.59
N SER A 79 -14.56 7.21 11.50
CA SER A 79 -13.94 5.90 11.22
C SER A 79 -14.81 4.95 10.39
N LEU A 80 -16.12 5.18 10.26
CA LEU A 80 -16.98 4.38 9.36
C LEU A 80 -16.74 4.69 7.88
N PHE A 81 -16.26 5.90 7.58
CA PHE A 81 -16.16 6.46 6.23
C PHE A 81 -14.80 7.15 6.00
N SER A 82 -13.76 6.76 6.73
CA SER A 82 -12.42 7.33 6.62
C SER A 82 -11.42 6.47 7.38
N TYR A 83 -10.15 6.90 7.37
CA TYR A 83 -9.02 6.28 8.05
C TYR A 83 -8.34 7.26 9.04
N PRO A 84 -9.09 7.83 10.01
CA PRO A 84 -8.54 8.85 10.90
C PRO A 84 -7.34 8.34 11.72
N PHE A 85 -7.25 7.03 11.99
CA PHE A 85 -6.13 6.44 12.71
C PHE A 85 -4.90 6.20 11.83
N THR A 86 -4.91 6.63 10.56
CA THR A 86 -3.65 6.79 9.79
C THR A 86 -2.84 8.00 10.29
N TYR A 87 -3.51 8.98 10.91
CA TYR A 87 -2.88 10.25 11.29
C TYR A 87 -2.53 10.28 12.79
N PRO A 88 -1.28 10.59 13.17
CA PRO A 88 -0.85 10.67 14.57
C PRO A 88 -1.67 11.64 15.43
N PHE A 89 -2.20 12.71 14.83
CA PHE A 89 -3.07 13.67 15.50
C PHE A 89 -4.31 13.01 16.13
N THR A 90 -4.96 12.10 15.41
CA THR A 90 -6.11 11.35 15.90
C THR A 90 -5.73 10.47 17.08
N TRP A 91 -4.53 9.88 17.07
CA TRP A 91 -4.03 9.05 18.18
C TRP A 91 -3.91 9.88 19.46
N ILE A 92 -3.31 11.07 19.36
CA ILE A 92 -3.13 11.98 20.49
C ILE A 92 -4.49 12.38 21.09
N ILE A 93 -5.44 12.78 20.24
CA ILE A 93 -6.78 13.18 20.69
C ILE A 93 -7.53 12.02 21.32
N THR A 94 -7.46 10.83 20.71
CA THR A 94 -8.10 9.62 21.24
C THR A 94 -7.52 9.26 22.60
N PHE A 95 -6.19 9.25 22.73
CA PHE A 95 -5.50 8.95 23.98
C PHE A 95 -5.86 9.97 25.07
N LEU A 96 -5.85 11.26 24.76
CA LEU A 96 -6.25 12.32 25.70
C LEU A 96 -7.70 12.12 26.17
N SER A 97 -8.61 11.81 25.24
CA SER A 97 -10.03 11.60 25.56
C SER A 97 -10.24 10.36 26.43
N VAL A 98 -9.55 9.26 26.11
CA VAL A 98 -9.53 8.03 26.91
C VAL A 98 -8.97 8.31 28.31
N PHE A 99 -7.86 9.07 28.41
CA PHE A 99 -7.26 9.44 29.68
C PHE A 99 -8.24 10.28 30.52
N VAL A 100 -8.90 11.30 29.96
CA VAL A 100 -9.88 12.11 30.69
C VAL A 100 -11.03 11.28 31.25
N ILE A 101 -11.50 10.27 30.50
CA ILE A 101 -12.58 9.36 30.94
C ILE A 101 -12.09 8.42 32.05
N ALA A 102 -10.87 7.89 31.92
CA ALA A 102 -10.32 6.88 32.81
C ALA A 102 -9.51 7.45 34.00
N LYS A 103 -9.27 8.76 34.07
CA LYS A 103 -8.30 9.39 35.00
C LYS A 103 -8.50 9.05 36.47
N GLU A 104 -9.74 8.89 36.92
CA GLU A 104 -10.07 8.55 38.31
C GLU A 104 -9.61 7.13 38.67
N TYR A 105 -9.93 6.15 37.81
CA TYR A 105 -9.46 4.77 37.96
C TYR A 105 -7.95 4.65 37.85
N ILE A 106 -7.33 5.42 36.94
CA ILE A 106 -5.87 5.48 36.80
C ILE A 106 -5.25 6.03 38.08
N LYS A 107 -5.83 7.08 38.67
CA LYS A 107 -5.35 7.67 39.92
C LYS A 107 -5.41 6.67 41.08
N ASP A 108 -6.52 5.95 41.23
CA ASP A 108 -6.67 4.93 42.27
C ASP A 108 -5.68 3.77 42.08
N PHE A 109 -5.45 3.37 40.83
CA PHE A 109 -4.48 2.33 40.51
C PHE A 109 -3.03 2.76 40.78
N LEU A 110 -2.69 4.02 40.48
CA LEU A 110 -1.37 4.62 40.71
C LEU A 110 -1.18 5.15 42.15
N ALA A 111 -2.20 5.10 43.01
CA ALA A 111 -2.08 5.48 44.42
C ALA A 111 -1.09 4.58 45.17
N VAL A 112 -0.91 3.34 44.70
CA VAL A 112 0.04 2.38 45.26
C VAL A 112 1.46 2.70 44.79
N GLU A 113 2.33 3.10 45.70
CA GLU A 113 3.66 3.66 45.37
C GLU A 113 4.55 2.74 44.53
N TRP A 114 4.60 1.45 44.84
CA TRP A 114 5.41 0.50 44.08
C TRP A 114 4.90 0.35 42.63
N ARG A 115 3.57 0.36 42.42
CA ARG A 115 2.96 0.31 41.07
C ARG A 115 3.30 1.57 40.28
N ARG A 116 3.16 2.74 40.91
CA ARG A 116 3.51 4.04 40.33
C ARG A 116 4.98 4.07 39.91
N ASN A 117 5.88 3.65 40.77
CA ASN A 117 7.32 3.68 40.50
C ASN A 117 7.69 2.69 39.37
N VAL A 118 7.14 1.47 39.39
CA VAL A 118 7.35 0.49 38.31
C VAL A 118 6.85 1.02 36.97
N ILE A 119 5.63 1.58 36.93
CA ILE A 119 5.08 2.17 35.70
C ILE A 119 5.91 3.36 35.25
N GLY A 120 6.34 4.23 36.16
CA GLY A 120 7.21 5.37 35.84
C GLY A 120 8.51 4.93 35.17
N VAL A 121 9.18 3.92 35.73
CA VAL A 121 10.41 3.35 35.15
C VAL A 121 10.14 2.72 33.77
N LEU A 122 9.05 1.96 33.62
CA LEU A 122 8.67 1.36 32.34
C LEU A 122 8.37 2.42 31.28
N VAL A 123 7.57 3.44 31.62
CA VAL A 123 7.23 4.53 30.70
C VAL A 123 8.48 5.28 30.28
N LEU A 124 9.37 5.60 31.21
CA LEU A 124 10.63 6.29 30.91
C LEU A 124 11.55 5.44 30.03
N GLY A 125 11.72 4.16 30.36
CA GLY A 125 12.50 3.21 29.56
C GLY A 125 11.95 3.05 28.14
N CYS A 126 10.64 2.79 28.00
CA CYS A 126 9.98 2.70 26.71
C CYS A 126 10.06 4.00 25.91
N SER A 127 9.99 5.16 26.57
CA SER A 127 10.11 6.47 25.91
C SER A 127 11.51 6.68 25.35
N ILE A 128 12.56 6.37 26.12
CA ILE A 128 13.95 6.48 25.67
C ILE A 128 14.21 5.55 24.47
N ILE A 129 13.78 4.29 24.57
CA ILE A 129 13.91 3.31 23.48
C ILE A 129 13.12 3.79 22.25
N GLY A 130 11.90 4.29 22.45
CA GLY A 130 11.05 4.82 21.39
C GLY A 130 11.67 6.02 20.67
N VAL A 131 12.24 6.97 21.43
CA VAL A 131 12.95 8.13 20.86
C VAL A 131 14.18 7.68 20.09
N TYR A 132 14.98 6.76 20.63
CA TYR A 132 16.16 6.23 19.93
C TYR A 132 15.77 5.59 18.59
N LYS A 133 14.75 4.72 18.59
CA LYS A 133 14.24 4.07 17.37
C LYS A 133 13.62 5.06 16.38
N LEU A 134 12.93 6.08 16.88
CA LEU A 134 12.38 7.14 16.04
C LEU A 134 13.49 7.95 15.36
N VAL A 135 14.54 8.32 16.08
CA VAL A 135 15.68 9.05 15.51
C VAL A 135 16.40 8.21 14.46
N GLU A 136 16.67 6.92 14.76
CA GLU A 136 17.25 5.97 13.81
C GLU A 136 16.42 5.89 12.52
N ARG A 137 15.09 5.75 12.66
CA ARG A 137 14.16 5.70 11.53
C ARG A 137 14.14 6.99 10.72
N ILE A 138 14.05 8.15 11.37
CA ILE A 138 14.05 9.46 10.71
C ILE A 138 15.34 9.67 9.92
N GLN A 139 16.49 9.32 10.49
CA GLN A 139 17.77 9.44 9.80
C GLN A 139 17.81 8.58 8.54
N ALA A 140 17.37 7.33 8.64
CA ALA A 140 17.30 6.41 7.51
C ALA A 140 16.32 6.92 6.42
N GLU A 141 15.16 7.47 6.80
CA GLU A 141 14.21 8.04 5.84
C GLU A 141 14.72 9.32 5.17
N LEU A 142 15.43 10.18 5.90
CA LEU A 142 16.08 11.36 5.35
C LEU A 142 17.20 10.99 4.38
N GLU A 143 17.98 9.96 4.69
CA GLU A 143 19.00 9.44 3.78
C GLU A 143 18.36 8.85 2.52
N TRP A 144 17.33 8.01 2.68
CA TRP A 144 16.57 7.46 1.57
C TRP A 144 15.99 8.55 0.66
N GLY A 145 15.41 9.60 1.24
CA GLY A 145 14.90 10.76 0.51
C GLY A 145 15.97 11.54 -0.26
N LYS A 146 17.23 11.54 0.20
CA LYS A 146 18.35 12.15 -0.54
C LYS A 146 18.81 11.27 -1.69
N ILE A 147 18.98 9.97 -1.46
CA ILE A 147 19.51 9.06 -2.49
C ILE A 147 18.48 8.74 -3.59
N SER A 148 17.19 8.74 -3.26
CA SER A 148 16.12 8.61 -4.24
C SER A 148 16.11 9.77 -5.23
N LYS A 149 16.35 11.00 -4.75
CA LYS A 149 16.55 12.17 -5.63
C LYS A 149 17.79 12.03 -6.51
N LEU A 150 18.91 11.52 -5.99
CA LEU A 150 20.11 11.27 -6.78
C LEU A 150 19.87 10.23 -7.88
N ALA A 151 19.16 9.15 -7.55
CA ALA A 151 18.76 8.12 -8.51
C ALA A 151 17.83 8.69 -9.58
N LEU A 152 16.88 9.56 -9.20
CA LEU A 152 15.99 10.24 -10.14
C LEU A 152 16.74 11.13 -11.15
N CYS A 153 17.91 11.66 -10.75
CA CYS A 153 18.83 12.40 -11.61
C CYS A 153 19.81 11.50 -12.39
N GLY A 154 19.62 10.18 -12.41
CA GLY A 154 20.47 9.22 -13.11
C GLY A 154 21.83 8.94 -12.45
N SER A 155 22.06 9.41 -11.21
CA SER A 155 23.35 9.23 -10.51
C SER A 155 23.44 7.89 -9.77
N TYR A 156 23.24 6.78 -10.48
CA TYR A 156 23.13 5.43 -9.88
C TYR A 156 24.38 4.97 -9.14
N ASN A 157 25.58 5.27 -9.68
CA ASN A 157 26.87 4.92 -9.04
C ASN A 157 27.03 5.48 -7.62
N LYS A 158 26.37 6.60 -7.31
CA LYS A 158 26.37 7.20 -5.97
C LYS A 158 25.21 6.71 -5.11
N ALA A 159 24.06 6.42 -5.72
CA ALA A 159 22.84 6.06 -5.01
C ALA A 159 22.83 4.59 -4.56
N LEU A 160 23.20 3.66 -5.44
CA LEU A 160 23.07 2.21 -5.21
C LEU A 160 23.84 1.69 -3.98
N PRO A 161 25.10 2.11 -3.72
CA PRO A 161 25.79 1.67 -2.50
C PRO A 161 25.09 2.10 -1.20
N SER A 162 24.39 3.25 -1.22
CA SER A 162 23.58 3.67 -0.08
C SER A 162 22.28 2.90 0.03
N TYR A 163 21.63 2.56 -1.09
CA TYR A 163 20.45 1.68 -1.07
C TYR A 163 20.77 0.33 -0.44
N GLU A 164 21.89 -0.29 -0.80
CA GLU A 164 22.29 -1.59 -0.26
C GLU A 164 22.45 -1.55 1.27
N LYS A 165 23.10 -0.49 1.80
CA LYS A 165 23.22 -0.27 3.25
C LYS A 165 21.84 -0.10 3.90
N LEU A 166 20.98 0.73 3.30
CA LEU A 166 19.64 1.02 3.82
C LEU A 166 18.69 -0.19 3.75
N LYS A 167 18.95 -1.17 2.87
CA LYS A 167 18.16 -2.42 2.79
C LYS A 167 18.11 -3.13 4.15
N THR A 168 19.17 -3.03 4.96
CA THR A 168 19.20 -3.62 6.32
C THR A 168 18.22 -2.94 7.28
N SER A 169 18.08 -1.61 7.20
CA SER A 169 17.16 -0.82 8.04
C SER A 169 15.71 -0.84 7.56
N PHE A 170 15.49 -1.20 6.29
CA PHE A 170 14.18 -1.16 5.61
C PHE A 170 13.79 -2.51 5.01
N VAL A 171 14.24 -3.62 5.60
CA VAL A 171 14.09 -4.98 5.08
C VAL A 171 12.63 -5.38 4.78
N ASP A 172 11.68 -4.77 5.48
CA ASP A 172 10.25 -5.03 5.43
C ASP A 172 9.43 -3.81 4.92
N ASN A 173 10.08 -2.72 4.52
CA ASN A 173 9.39 -1.53 4.05
C ASN A 173 9.10 -1.64 2.55
N PRO A 174 7.84 -1.87 2.13
CA PRO A 174 7.53 -2.11 0.72
C PRO A 174 7.77 -0.89 -0.16
N TYR A 175 7.62 0.34 0.36
CA TYR A 175 7.88 1.54 -0.42
C TYR A 175 9.36 1.69 -0.75
N PHE A 176 10.23 1.38 0.23
CA PHE A 176 11.67 1.36 0.03
C PHE A 176 12.08 0.27 -0.96
N LEU A 177 11.60 -0.96 -0.76
CA LEU A 177 11.94 -2.10 -1.61
C LEU A 177 11.47 -1.88 -3.05
N TYR A 178 10.25 -1.38 -3.27
CA TYR A 178 9.75 -1.04 -4.61
C TYR A 178 10.65 0.01 -5.28
N ASN A 179 10.97 1.10 -4.57
CA ASN A 179 11.80 2.14 -5.12
C ASN A 179 13.22 1.65 -5.44
N TYR A 180 13.80 0.84 -4.56
CA TYR A 180 15.11 0.25 -4.78
C TYR A 180 15.10 -0.70 -6.00
N ALA A 181 14.11 -1.58 -6.11
CA ALA A 181 13.93 -2.45 -7.28
C ALA A 181 13.79 -1.64 -8.57
N ALA A 182 12.99 -0.57 -8.57
CA ALA A 182 12.84 0.31 -9.72
C ALA A 182 14.18 0.96 -10.12
N VAL A 183 14.94 1.48 -9.14
CA VAL A 183 16.27 2.07 -9.40
C VAL A 183 17.26 1.05 -9.98
N LEU A 184 17.27 -0.20 -9.46
CA LEU A 184 18.08 -1.29 -10.02
C LEU A 184 17.67 -1.62 -11.46
N SER A 185 16.36 -1.66 -11.74
CA SER A 185 15.81 -1.93 -13.08
C SER A 185 16.23 -0.85 -14.09
N GLU A 186 16.12 0.42 -13.70
CA GLU A 186 16.56 1.57 -14.53
C GLU A 186 18.08 1.54 -14.78
N ASN A 187 18.87 1.06 -13.81
CA ASN A 187 20.31 0.83 -13.97
C ASN A 187 20.63 -0.51 -14.67
N LYS A 188 19.63 -1.22 -15.20
CA LYS A 188 19.73 -2.50 -15.93
C LYS A 188 20.30 -3.67 -15.11
N GLN A 189 20.27 -3.59 -13.79
CA GLN A 189 20.62 -4.68 -12.87
C GLN A 189 19.39 -5.54 -12.60
N TYR A 190 18.92 -6.24 -13.64
CA TYR A 190 17.61 -6.88 -13.65
C TYR A 190 17.50 -8.06 -12.66
N GLU A 191 18.56 -8.85 -12.48
CA GLU A 191 18.56 -9.99 -11.56
C GLU A 191 18.42 -9.54 -10.10
N GLU A 192 19.21 -8.54 -9.68
CA GLU A 192 19.11 -7.93 -8.35
C GLU A 192 17.78 -7.20 -8.16
N SER A 193 17.33 -6.47 -9.19
CA SER A 193 16.02 -5.81 -9.20
C SER A 193 14.89 -6.81 -8.95
N LEU A 194 14.94 -7.98 -9.61
CA LEU A 194 13.95 -9.04 -9.46
C LEU A 194 13.92 -9.58 -8.03
N GLU A 195 15.09 -9.84 -7.43
CA GLU A 195 15.18 -10.31 -6.04
C GLU A 195 14.49 -9.32 -5.08
N VAL A 196 14.82 -8.04 -5.20
CA VAL A 196 14.26 -6.98 -4.35
C VAL A 196 12.76 -6.80 -4.61
N ALA A 197 12.31 -6.86 -5.87
CA ALA A 197 10.89 -6.75 -6.22
C ALA A 197 10.07 -7.93 -5.68
N LEU A 198 10.60 -9.16 -5.75
CA LEU A 198 9.95 -10.34 -5.18
C LEU A 198 9.93 -10.31 -3.66
N GLN A 199 10.98 -9.77 -3.01
CA GLN A 199 10.97 -9.48 -1.57
C GLN A 199 9.87 -8.46 -1.23
N CYS A 200 9.75 -7.37 -2.00
CA CYS A 200 8.71 -6.36 -1.83
C CYS A 200 7.30 -6.98 -1.89
N ARG A 201 7.09 -7.91 -2.83
CA ARG A 201 5.80 -8.57 -3.05
C ARG A 201 5.31 -9.39 -1.86
N GLN A 202 6.20 -9.84 -0.97
CA GLN A 202 5.83 -10.51 0.27
C GLN A 202 5.05 -9.60 1.23
N TYR A 203 5.31 -8.29 1.16
CA TYR A 203 4.70 -7.29 2.03
C TYR A 203 3.62 -6.47 1.32
N TRP A 204 3.67 -6.38 -0.02
CA TRP A 204 2.82 -5.47 -0.77
C TRP A 204 2.36 -6.07 -2.10
N ALA A 205 1.17 -6.66 -2.11
CA ALA A 205 0.49 -7.10 -3.33
C ALA A 205 -0.18 -5.90 -4.02
N ASP A 206 0.54 -5.28 -4.95
CA ASP A 206 0.20 -4.01 -5.60
C ASP A 206 0.28 -4.07 -7.13
N TYR A 207 -0.64 -3.38 -7.79
CA TYR A 207 -0.70 -3.31 -9.25
C TYR A 207 0.60 -2.82 -9.90
N ASP A 208 1.22 -1.76 -9.37
CA ASP A 208 2.43 -1.16 -9.98
C ASP A 208 3.64 -2.07 -9.76
N LEU A 209 3.69 -2.79 -8.63
CA LEU A 209 4.74 -3.78 -8.37
C LEU A 209 4.65 -4.98 -9.33
N GLU A 210 3.46 -5.48 -9.63
CA GLU A 210 3.31 -6.57 -10.61
C GLU A 210 3.73 -6.11 -12.02
N LEU A 211 3.46 -4.86 -12.41
CA LEU A 211 3.98 -4.29 -13.65
C LEU A 211 5.51 -4.22 -13.67
N LEU A 212 6.13 -3.70 -12.60
CA LEU A 212 7.59 -3.63 -12.48
C LEU A 212 8.23 -5.03 -12.60
N ILE A 213 7.68 -6.02 -11.90
CA ILE A 213 8.17 -7.40 -11.99
C ILE A 213 8.02 -7.96 -13.41
N GLY A 214 6.89 -7.69 -14.08
CA GLY A 214 6.69 -8.05 -15.48
C GLY A 214 7.73 -7.44 -16.42
N GLU A 215 8.04 -6.15 -16.23
CA GLU A 215 9.07 -5.43 -17.00
C GLU A 215 10.48 -6.02 -16.78
N ILE A 216 10.81 -6.37 -15.54
CA ILE A 216 12.08 -7.01 -15.20
C ILE A 216 12.20 -8.38 -15.89
N TYR A 217 11.15 -9.21 -15.82
CA TYR A 217 11.14 -10.50 -16.54
C TYR A 217 11.23 -10.34 -18.06
N GLN A 218 10.57 -9.33 -18.63
CA GLN A 218 10.66 -9.03 -20.07
C GLN A 218 12.10 -8.66 -20.45
N SER A 219 12.76 -7.81 -19.67
CA SER A 219 14.16 -7.45 -19.86
C SER A 219 15.12 -8.65 -19.75
N LEU A 220 14.79 -9.60 -18.87
CA LEU A 220 15.49 -10.89 -18.74
C LEU A 220 15.12 -11.93 -19.81
N LYS A 221 14.31 -11.56 -20.82
CA LYS A 221 13.84 -12.44 -21.89
C LYS A 221 13.07 -13.68 -21.40
N LYS A 222 12.37 -13.51 -20.28
CA LYS A 222 11.50 -14.53 -19.65
C LYS A 222 10.04 -14.24 -19.98
N LYS A 223 9.63 -14.57 -21.22
CA LYS A 223 8.31 -14.22 -21.80
C LYS A 223 7.15 -14.69 -20.90
N GLU A 224 7.12 -15.96 -20.55
CA GLU A 224 6.01 -16.57 -19.79
C GLU A 224 5.79 -15.89 -18.44
N GLN A 225 6.87 -15.58 -17.73
CA GLN A 225 6.81 -14.90 -16.44
C GLN A 225 6.33 -13.45 -16.62
N ALA A 226 6.88 -12.72 -17.59
CA ALA A 226 6.44 -11.34 -17.86
C ALA A 226 4.93 -11.29 -18.16
N GLU A 227 4.45 -12.21 -19.00
CA GLU A 227 3.04 -12.34 -19.34
C GLU A 227 2.17 -12.65 -18.12
N MET A 228 2.60 -13.58 -17.26
CA MET A 228 1.90 -13.91 -16.01
C MET A 228 1.72 -12.67 -15.12
N TYR A 229 2.78 -11.88 -14.94
CA TYR A 229 2.76 -10.69 -14.08
C TYR A 229 1.92 -9.55 -14.68
N TYR A 230 2.00 -9.30 -15.99
CA TYR A 230 1.13 -8.32 -16.65
C TYR A 230 -0.34 -8.73 -16.63
N ASN A 231 -0.66 -9.99 -16.88
CA ASN A 231 -2.03 -10.50 -16.76
C ASN A 231 -2.55 -10.38 -15.33
N LYS A 232 -1.70 -10.66 -14.32
CA LYS A 232 -2.08 -10.46 -12.92
C LYS A 232 -2.37 -8.99 -12.62
N ALA A 233 -1.56 -8.05 -13.10
CA ALA A 233 -1.82 -6.61 -12.99
C ALA A 233 -3.14 -6.21 -13.68
N ALA A 234 -3.43 -6.77 -14.86
CA ALA A 234 -4.69 -6.55 -15.56
C ALA A 234 -5.91 -7.01 -14.75
N LEU A 235 -5.81 -8.15 -14.07
CA LEU A 235 -6.85 -8.67 -13.19
C LEU A 235 -6.97 -7.89 -11.89
N MET A 236 -5.86 -7.39 -11.35
CA MET A 236 -5.85 -6.51 -10.18
C MET A 236 -6.64 -5.23 -10.44
N CYS A 237 -6.44 -4.57 -11.59
CA CYS A 237 -7.13 -3.33 -11.93
C CYS A 237 -7.71 -3.40 -13.36
N PRO A 238 -8.87 -4.05 -13.56
CA PRO A 238 -9.42 -4.33 -14.89
C PRO A 238 -9.67 -3.10 -15.77
N SER A 239 -9.90 -1.93 -15.18
CA SER A 239 -10.10 -0.69 -15.94
C SER A 239 -8.81 -0.07 -16.50
N ARG A 240 -7.62 -0.54 -16.09
CA ARG A 240 -6.33 0.03 -16.52
C ARG A 240 -5.93 -0.51 -17.89
N PHE A 241 -5.30 0.34 -18.70
CA PHE A 241 -4.87 0.02 -20.07
C PHE A 241 -3.42 -0.44 -20.15
N LEU A 242 -2.58 0.03 -19.23
CA LEU A 242 -1.13 -0.19 -19.25
C LEU A 242 -0.72 -1.68 -19.26
N PRO A 243 -1.38 -2.62 -18.56
CA PRO A 243 -0.97 -4.02 -18.60
C PRO A 243 -1.13 -4.64 -19.99
N PHE A 244 -2.22 -4.34 -20.69
CA PHE A 244 -2.45 -4.80 -22.07
C PHE A 244 -1.47 -4.16 -23.04
N TYR A 245 -1.16 -2.88 -22.83
CA TYR A 245 -0.15 -2.18 -23.63
C TYR A 245 1.23 -2.82 -23.45
N LYS A 246 1.60 -3.21 -22.21
CA LYS A 246 2.85 -3.96 -21.94
C LYS A 246 2.84 -5.36 -22.57
N LEU A 247 1.73 -6.09 -22.48
CA LEU A 247 1.57 -7.38 -23.18
C LEU A 247 1.76 -7.24 -24.69
N PHE A 248 1.23 -6.19 -25.33
CA PHE A 248 1.46 -5.93 -26.74
C PHE A 248 2.96 -5.85 -27.10
N TYR A 249 3.77 -5.09 -26.35
CA TYR A 249 5.22 -5.02 -26.62
C TYR A 249 5.96 -6.29 -26.25
N LEU A 250 5.50 -7.01 -25.22
CA LEU A 250 6.04 -8.32 -24.90
C LEU A 250 5.87 -9.26 -26.10
N TYR A 251 4.68 -9.33 -26.68
CA TYR A 251 4.42 -10.16 -27.86
C TYR A 251 5.21 -9.65 -29.09
N LYS A 252 5.31 -8.34 -29.27
CA LYS A 252 6.11 -7.73 -30.34
C LYS A 252 7.60 -8.08 -30.26
N GLU A 253 8.20 -8.05 -29.07
CA GLU A 253 9.59 -8.45 -28.87
C GLU A 253 9.85 -9.94 -29.12
N ASN A 254 8.81 -10.76 -29.04
CA ASN A 254 8.87 -12.20 -29.24
C ASN A 254 8.27 -12.63 -30.59
N GLU A 255 8.03 -11.69 -31.51
CA GLU A 255 7.48 -11.93 -32.84
C GLU A 255 6.13 -12.70 -32.84
N ASP A 256 5.36 -12.54 -31.77
CA ASP A 256 4.06 -13.19 -31.57
C ASP A 256 2.93 -12.32 -32.13
N GLU A 257 2.69 -12.48 -33.42
CA GLU A 257 1.76 -11.63 -34.16
C GLU A 257 0.30 -11.80 -33.71
N GLU A 258 -0.10 -13.02 -33.34
CA GLU A 258 -1.46 -13.30 -32.85
C GLU A 258 -1.72 -12.54 -31.54
N GLY A 259 -0.80 -12.65 -30.57
CA GLY A 259 -0.88 -11.92 -29.31
C GLY A 259 -0.86 -10.40 -29.50
N MET A 260 -0.07 -9.90 -30.45
CA MET A 260 -0.07 -8.48 -30.82
C MET A 260 -1.44 -8.01 -31.33
N ILE A 261 -2.05 -8.75 -32.27
CA ILE A 261 -3.36 -8.40 -32.82
C ILE A 261 -4.43 -8.43 -31.73
N GLU A 262 -4.41 -9.46 -30.87
CA GLU A 262 -5.35 -9.61 -29.77
C GLU A 262 -5.28 -8.41 -28.82
N MET A 263 -4.09 -8.08 -28.33
CA MET A 263 -3.92 -6.97 -27.39
C MET A 263 -4.24 -5.61 -28.03
N ALA A 264 -3.87 -5.40 -29.29
CA ALA A 264 -4.18 -4.16 -30.00
C ALA A 264 -5.70 -3.95 -30.12
N LYS A 265 -6.45 -4.97 -30.56
CA LYS A 265 -7.92 -4.92 -30.64
C LYS A 265 -8.54 -4.68 -29.27
N LEU A 266 -8.08 -5.43 -28.27
CA LEU A 266 -8.57 -5.28 -26.90
C LEU A 266 -8.38 -3.85 -26.37
N ILE A 267 -7.21 -3.24 -26.56
CA ILE A 267 -6.95 -1.84 -26.15
C ILE A 267 -7.85 -0.85 -26.90
N ILE A 268 -8.04 -1.04 -28.21
CA ILE A 268 -8.87 -0.14 -29.03
C ILE A 268 -10.32 -0.16 -28.56
N ASP A 269 -10.86 -1.34 -28.30
CA ASP A 269 -12.28 -1.55 -27.99
C ASP A 269 -12.60 -1.36 -26.50
N LYS A 270 -11.61 -1.50 -25.62
CA LYS A 270 -11.79 -1.38 -24.16
C LYS A 270 -12.44 -0.04 -23.78
N HIS A 271 -13.45 -0.12 -22.93
CA HIS A 271 -14.17 1.04 -22.41
C HIS A 271 -13.27 1.91 -21.51
N VAL A 272 -13.33 3.22 -21.68
CA VAL A 272 -12.50 4.19 -20.96
C VAL A 272 -13.25 4.69 -19.72
N LYS A 273 -12.69 4.45 -18.53
CA LYS A 273 -13.26 4.95 -17.26
C LYS A 273 -13.11 6.46 -17.12
N ILE A 274 -11.89 6.94 -17.35
CA ILE A 274 -11.48 8.35 -17.27
C ILE A 274 -10.61 8.60 -18.48
N GLU A 275 -10.99 9.56 -19.30
CA GLU A 275 -10.25 9.91 -20.50
C GLU A 275 -8.97 10.67 -20.14
N THR A 276 -7.82 10.15 -20.57
CA THR A 276 -6.51 10.77 -20.36
C THR A 276 -5.73 10.78 -21.67
N SER A 277 -4.80 11.73 -21.80
CA SER A 277 -3.92 11.82 -22.98
C SER A 277 -3.14 10.52 -23.22
N SER A 278 -2.66 9.87 -22.16
CA SER A 278 -1.97 8.59 -22.24
C SER A 278 -2.84 7.47 -22.82
N ILE A 279 -4.11 7.36 -22.40
CA ILE A 279 -5.04 6.35 -22.95
C ILE A 279 -5.34 6.63 -24.42
N LEU A 280 -5.56 7.89 -24.78
CA LEU A 280 -5.77 8.29 -26.18
C LEU A 280 -4.55 7.98 -27.05
N MET A 281 -3.34 8.20 -26.52
CA MET A 281 -2.09 7.86 -27.19
C MET A 281 -1.98 6.35 -27.41
N MET A 282 -2.18 5.54 -26.36
CA MET A 282 -2.16 4.08 -26.45
C MET A 282 -3.15 3.58 -27.51
N LYS A 283 -4.41 4.03 -27.49
CA LYS A 283 -5.41 3.63 -28.50
C LYS A 283 -5.00 4.03 -29.92
N ARG A 284 -4.48 5.24 -30.12
CA ARG A 284 -4.04 5.70 -31.45
C ARG A 284 -2.85 4.89 -31.96
N GLU A 285 -1.91 4.56 -31.09
CA GLU A 285 -0.76 3.73 -31.44
C GLU A 285 -1.19 2.31 -31.81
N MET A 286 -2.05 1.67 -31.01
CA MET A 286 -2.56 0.33 -31.32
C MET A 286 -3.31 0.29 -32.66
N LYS A 287 -4.09 1.33 -33.00
CA LYS A 287 -4.72 1.43 -34.34
C LYS A 287 -3.70 1.47 -35.46
N ARG A 288 -2.59 2.20 -35.29
CA ARG A 288 -1.52 2.30 -36.30
C ARG A 288 -0.78 0.99 -36.44
N GLU A 289 -0.45 0.35 -35.33
CA GLU A 289 0.25 -0.94 -35.32
C GLU A 289 -0.61 -2.04 -35.95
N LEU A 290 -1.91 -2.10 -35.64
CA LEU A 290 -2.84 -3.06 -36.26
C LEU A 290 -2.87 -2.93 -37.79
N ILE A 291 -2.97 -1.70 -38.31
CA ILE A 291 -2.92 -1.43 -39.77
C ILE A 291 -1.58 -1.88 -40.38
N ARG A 292 -0.46 -1.69 -39.66
CA ARG A 292 0.87 -2.11 -40.14
C ARG A 292 0.97 -3.63 -40.25
N ILE A 293 0.49 -4.35 -39.24
CA ILE A 293 0.48 -5.81 -39.21
C ILE A 293 -0.39 -6.35 -40.36
N GLU A 294 -1.60 -5.80 -40.54
CA GLU A 294 -2.52 -6.23 -41.60
C GLU A 294 -1.99 -5.95 -43.02
N ARG A 295 -1.20 -4.89 -43.22
CA ARG A 295 -0.57 -4.55 -44.51
C ARG A 295 0.73 -5.30 -44.80
N GLY A 296 1.35 -5.89 -43.76
CA GLY A 296 2.56 -6.70 -43.89
C GLY A 296 2.29 -8.16 -44.26
N LYS A 297 1.01 -8.57 -44.28
CA LYS A 297 0.53 -9.85 -44.81
C LYS A 297 0.24 -9.75 -46.31
#